data_AF-A0A841JRV0-F1
#
_entry.id   AF-A0A841JRV0-F1
#
_cell.length_a   1.000
_cell.length_b   1.000
_cell.length_c   1.000
_cell.angle_alpha   90.00
_cell.angle_beta   90.00
_cell.angle_gamma   90.00
#
_symmetry.space_group_name_H-M   'P 1'
#
loop_
_entity.id
_entity.type
_entity.pdbx_description
1 polymer ?
#
loop_
_entity_poly.entity_id
_entity_poly.type
_entity_poly.pdbx_seq_one_letter_code
_entity_poly.pdbx_strand_id
1 'polypeptide(L)'
;MSKKFEIYKGLQKPLIYKGFKGKFIYWGIGTLASGLVVGAFVIAAISKLFGFLLMIGIMGGGLFLVARKQKQGLFNKTRNPGIYVQRANLKNIYQYEKKRI
;
A
#
# COMPACT_ATOMS: atom_id res chain seq x y z
N MET A 1 5.59 25.76 24.52
CA MET A 1 4.75 25.33 23.37
C MET A 1 4.36 23.87 23.56
N SER A 2 3.07 23.56 23.72
CA SER A 2 2.59 22.17 23.77
C SER A 2 2.64 21.56 22.37
N LYS A 3 3.30 20.41 22.21
CA LYS A 3 3.26 19.65 20.96
C LYS A 3 1.82 19.17 20.74
N LYS A 4 1.15 19.74 19.73
CA LYS A 4 -0.13 19.22 19.23
C LYS A 4 0.16 17.95 18.45
N PHE A 5 -0.48 16.85 18.84
CA PHE A 5 -0.47 15.61 18.06
C PHE A 5 -1.75 15.60 17.23
N GLU A 6 -1.62 15.36 15.93
CA GLU A 6 -2.79 15.19 15.07
C GLU A 6 -3.52 13.92 15.50
N ILE A 7 -4.77 14.08 15.94
CA ILE A 7 -5.65 12.95 16.26
C ILE A 7 -6.10 12.37 14.92
N TYR A 8 -5.44 11.30 14.48
CA TYR A 8 -5.86 10.55 13.30
C TYR A 8 -7.23 9.93 13.57
N LYS A 9 -8.27 10.43 12.89
CA LYS A 9 -9.55 9.72 12.77
C LYS A 9 -9.26 8.34 12.16
N GLY A 10 -9.91 7.29 12.67
CA GLY A 10 -9.61 5.89 12.34
C GLY A 10 -9.38 5.64 10.85
N LEU A 11 -8.44 4.73 10.55
CA LEU A 11 -7.97 4.46 9.19
C LEU A 11 -9.15 4.10 8.27
N GLN A 12 -9.44 4.92 7.27
CA GLN A 12 -10.47 4.66 6.28
C GLN A 12 -10.21 3.31 5.59
N LYS A 13 -11.25 2.49 5.39
CA LYS A 13 -11.14 1.21 4.70
C LYS A 13 -10.65 1.47 3.26
N PRO A 14 -9.50 0.91 2.85
CA PRO A 14 -9.00 1.11 1.49
C PRO A 14 -9.87 0.38 0.48
N LEU A 15 -9.91 0.87 -0.76
CA LEU A 15 -10.54 0.18 -1.88
C LEU A 15 -9.95 -1.22 -2.04
N ILE A 16 -10.81 -2.23 -2.22
CA ILE A 16 -10.40 -3.63 -2.42
C ILE A 16 -10.99 -4.12 -3.74
N TYR A 17 -10.15 -4.61 -4.64
CA TYR A 17 -10.57 -5.18 -5.92
C TYR A 17 -9.83 -6.50 -6.17
N LYS A 18 -10.59 -7.59 -6.34
CA LYS A 18 -10.05 -8.94 -6.60
C LYS A 18 -8.90 -9.34 -5.66
N GLY A 19 -9.01 -8.99 -4.37
CA GLY A 19 -8.01 -9.28 -3.35
C GLY A 19 -6.87 -8.26 -3.23
N PHE A 20 -6.71 -7.34 -4.19
CA PHE A 20 -5.73 -6.24 -4.11
C PHE A 20 -6.30 -5.02 -3.39
N LYS A 21 -5.47 -4.32 -2.61
CA LYS A 21 -5.89 -3.18 -1.77
C LYS A 21 -5.19 -1.88 -2.18
N GLY A 22 -5.97 -0.81 -2.38
CA GLY A 22 -5.48 0.55 -2.64
C GLY A 22 -4.40 0.61 -3.72
N LYS A 23 -3.22 1.15 -3.37
CA LYS A 23 -2.07 1.33 -4.28
C LYS A 23 -1.65 0.06 -5.03
N PHE A 24 -1.86 -1.12 -4.44
CA PHE A 24 -1.45 -2.39 -5.07
C PHE A 24 -2.31 -2.75 -6.28
N ILE A 25 -3.52 -2.20 -6.40
CA ILE A 25 -4.34 -2.34 -7.61
C ILE A 25 -3.64 -1.64 -8.78
N TYR A 26 -3.12 -0.43 -8.57
CA TYR A 26 -2.38 0.31 -9.59
C TYR A 26 -1.09 -0.42 -9.99
N TRP A 27 -0.33 -0.92 -9.02
CA TRP A 27 0.85 -1.73 -9.31
C TRP A 27 0.49 -3.01 -10.08
N GLY A 28 -0.59 -3.70 -9.71
CA GLY A 28 -1.07 -4.88 -10.43
C GLY A 28 -1.42 -4.58 -11.89
N ILE A 29 -2.22 -3.55 -12.15
CA ILE A 29 -2.56 -3.09 -13.51
C ILE A 29 -1.29 -2.68 -14.27
N GLY A 30 -0.37 -1.97 -13.61
CA GLY A 30 0.91 -1.58 -14.18
C GLY A 30 1.74 -2.78 -14.63
N THR A 31 1.81 -3.85 -13.84
CA THR A 31 2.52 -5.08 -14.23
C THR A 31 1.87 -5.80 -15.40
N LEU A 32 0.54 -5.77 -15.51
CA LEU A 32 -0.18 -6.35 -16.64
C LEU A 32 0.06 -5.53 -17.92
N ALA A 33 -0.05 -4.20 -17.83
CA ALA A 33 0.18 -3.31 -18.96
C ALA A 33 1.64 -3.41 -19.46
N SER A 34 2.62 -3.37 -18.56
CA SER A 34 4.03 -3.49 -18.93
C SER A 34 4.36 -4.85 -19.51
N GLY A 35 3.78 -5.93 -18.96
CA GLY A 35 3.92 -7.28 -19.50
C GLY A 35 3.43 -7.40 -20.93
N LEU A 36 2.29 -6.79 -21.27
CA LEU A 36 1.79 -6.77 -22.65
C LEU A 36 2.71 -6.00 -23.60
N VAL A 37 3.15 -4.80 -23.22
CA VAL A 37 4.00 -3.95 -24.07
C VAL A 37 5.36 -4.61 -24.32
N VAL A 38 6.02 -5.08 -23.25
CA VAL A 38 7.31 -5.75 -23.36
C VAL A 38 7.18 -7.08 -24.08
N GLY A 39 6.14 -7.86 -23.78
CA GLY A 39 5.86 -9.13 -24.46
C GLY A 39 5.65 -8.94 -25.96
N ALA A 40 4.79 -8.00 -26.36
CA ALA A 40 4.54 -7.69 -27.77
C ALA A 40 5.80 -7.23 -28.50
N PHE A 41 6.62 -6.38 -27.85
CA PHE A 41 7.90 -5.94 -28.41
C PHE A 41 8.87 -7.12 -28.64
N VAL A 42 9.00 -8.03 -27.67
CA VAL A 42 9.88 -9.20 -27.77
C VAL A 42 9.37 -10.20 -28.82
N ILE A 43 8.05 -10.39 -28.92
CA ILE A 43 7.43 -11.22 -29.97
C ILE A 43 7.78 -10.67 -31.35
N ALA A 44 7.73 -9.35 -31.53
CA ALA A 44 8.04 -8.69 -32.80
C ALA A 44 9.54 -8.71 -33.14
N ALA A 45 10.41 -8.57 -32.14
CA ALA A 45 11.85 -8.41 -32.35
C ALA A 45 12.64 -9.74 -32.40
N ILE A 46 12.24 -10.75 -31.63
CA ILE A 46 13.04 -11.97 -31.42
C ILE A 46 12.30 -13.21 -31.91
N SER A 47 11.28 -13.63 -31.17
CA SER A 47 10.48 -14.81 -31.53
C SER A 47 9.19 -14.86 -30.74
N LYS A 48 8.16 -15.47 -31.34
CA LYS A 48 6.83 -15.60 -30.72
C LYS A 48 6.89 -16.42 -29.43
N LEU A 49 7.60 -17.55 -29.44
CA LEU A 49 7.66 -18.46 -28.30
C LEU A 49 8.36 -17.80 -27.10
N PHE A 50 9.51 -17.16 -27.33
CA PHE A 50 10.26 -16.51 -26.26
C PHE A 50 9.51 -15.31 -25.69
N GLY A 51 8.93 -14.47 -26.57
CA GLY A 51 8.14 -13.33 -26.12
C GLY A 51 6.88 -13.72 -25.35
N PHE A 52 6.22 -14.83 -25.73
CA PHE A 52 5.08 -15.36 -24.98
C PHE A 52 5.46 -15.89 -23.59
N LEU A 53 6.53 -16.68 -23.48
CA LEU A 53 7.05 -17.16 -22.18
C LEU A 53 7.41 -15.99 -21.26
N LEU A 54 8.09 -14.98 -21.82
CA LEU A 54 8.48 -13.78 -21.10
C LEU A 54 7.26 -12.97 -20.65
N MET A 55 6.23 -12.84 -21.49
CA MET A 55 4.97 -12.15 -21.14
C MET A 55 4.28 -12.81 -19.94
N ILE A 56 4.15 -14.15 -19.96
CA ILE A 56 3.58 -14.90 -18.83
C ILE A 56 4.43 -14.72 -17.57
N GLY A 57 5.76 -14.78 -17.71
CA GLY A 57 6.69 -14.60 -16.60
C GLY A 57 6.56 -13.22 -15.94
N ILE A 58 6.48 -12.15 -16.74
CA ILE A 58 6.32 -10.79 -16.21
C ILE A 58 4.97 -10.59 -15.55
N MET A 59 3.88 -11.02 -16.20
CA MET A 59 2.53 -10.85 -15.65
C MET A 59 2.33 -11.68 -14.38
N GLY A 60 2.64 -12.97 -14.45
CA GLY A 60 2.50 -13.90 -13.32
C GLY A 60 3.45 -13.55 -12.18
N GLY A 61 4.73 -13.35 -12.49
CA GLY A 61 5.75 -12.95 -11.51
C GLY A 61 5.47 -11.58 -10.91
N GLY A 62 5.08 -10.61 -11.74
CA GLY A 62 4.72 -9.25 -11.32
C GLY A 62 3.56 -9.25 -10.34
N LEU A 63 2.44 -9.90 -10.68
CA LEU A 63 1.30 -10.03 -9.77
C LEU A 63 1.65 -10.75 -8.47
N PHE A 64 2.49 -11.80 -8.54
CA PHE A 64 2.95 -12.53 -7.36
C PHE A 64 3.78 -11.64 -6.42
N LEU A 65 4.70 -10.84 -6.97
CA LEU A 65 5.51 -9.89 -6.20
C LEU A 65 4.63 -8.80 -5.56
N VAL A 66 3.67 -8.26 -6.30
CA VAL A 66 2.71 -7.27 -5.78
C VAL A 66 1.89 -7.88 -4.65
N ALA A 67 1.38 -9.10 -4.81
CA ALA A 67 0.63 -9.81 -3.77
C ALA A 67 1.48 -10.08 -2.52
N ARG A 68 2.75 -10.46 -2.68
CA ARG A 68 3.70 -10.61 -1.57
C ARG A 68 3.95 -9.29 -0.85
N LYS A 69 4.19 -8.21 -1.58
CA LYS A 69 4.39 -6.87 -1.02
C LYS A 69 3.14 -6.37 -0.29
N GLN A 70 1.95 -6.69 -0.78
CA GLN A 70 0.70 -6.33 -0.12
C GLN A 70 0.57 -6.91 1.28
N LYS A 71 1.10 -8.12 1.53
CA LYS A 71 1.08 -8.74 2.87
C LYS A 71 1.88 -7.94 3.90
N GLN A 72 2.81 -7.07 3.48
CA GLN A 72 3.60 -6.23 4.38
C GLN A 72 2.84 -4.97 4.86
N GLY A 73 1.66 -4.71 4.28
CA GLY A 73 0.80 -3.58 4.64
C GLY A 73 0.68 -2.54 3.53
N LEU A 74 -0.37 -1.71 3.63
CA LEU A 74 -0.68 -0.69 2.62
C LEU A 74 0.22 0.56 2.74
N PHE A 75 0.58 0.93 3.95
CA PHE A 75 1.36 2.12 4.25
C PHE A 75 2.76 1.74 4.74
N ASN A 76 3.77 2.45 4.25
CA ASN A 76 5.11 2.34 4.83
C ASN A 76 5.07 3.01 6.20
N LYS A 77 5.18 2.20 7.25
CA LYS A 77 5.28 2.69 8.62
C LYS A 77 6.77 2.72 8.99
N THR A 78 7.29 3.89 9.31
CA THR A 78 8.61 4.02 9.91
C THR A 78 8.55 3.36 11.29
N ARG A 79 9.32 2.29 11.48
CA ARG A 79 9.44 1.62 12.78
C ARG A 79 10.76 2.06 13.40
N ASN A 80 10.68 3.00 14.33
CA ASN A 80 11.83 3.38 15.14
C ASN A 80 11.89 2.44 16.35
N PRO A 81 13.03 1.77 16.61
CA PRO A 81 13.21 0.99 17.83
C PRO A 81 13.30 1.95 19.02
N GLY A 82 12.28 1.93 19.88
CA GLY A 82 12.22 2.77 21.08
C GLY A 82 10.92 2.58 21.86
N ILE A 83 10.97 2.82 23.17
CA ILE A 83 9.80 2.78 24.05
C ILE A 83 9.16 4.17 24.06
N TYR A 84 7.95 4.28 23.52
CA TYR A 84 7.18 5.53 23.55
C TYR A 84 6.30 5.56 24.81
N VAL A 85 6.71 6.31 25.83
CA VAL A 85 5.90 6.55 27.03
C VAL A 85 5.00 7.76 26.81
N GLN A 86 3.73 7.51 26.49
CA GLN A 86 2.71 8.57 26.41
C GLN A 86 2.34 8.98 27.85
N ARG A 87 2.84 10.11 28.36
CA ARG A 87 2.37 10.64 29.64
C ARG A 87 0.94 11.15 29.47
N ALA A 88 -0.04 10.44 30.03
CA ALA A 88 -1.42 10.90 30.08
C ALA A 88 -1.50 12.14 30.99
N ASN A 89 -1.62 13.34 30.40
CA ASN A 89 -1.89 14.56 31.14
C ASN A 89 -3.41 14.75 31.23
N LEU A 90 -4.00 14.16 32.28
CA LEU A 90 -5.45 14.09 32.49
C LEU A 90 -6.07 15.39 33.06
N LYS A 91 -5.28 16.46 33.29
CA LYS A 91 -5.76 17.68 33.97
C LYS A 91 -6.90 18.42 33.24
N ASN A 92 -7.02 18.26 31.92
CA ASN A 92 -7.96 19.06 31.11
C ASN A 92 -9.18 18.27 30.59
N ILE A 93 -9.35 17.00 30.96
CA ILE A 93 -10.51 16.20 30.50
C ILE A 93 -11.81 16.72 31.11
N TYR A 94 -11.78 17.10 32.39
CA TYR A 94 -12.95 17.64 33.10
C TYR A 94 -13.42 19.03 32.60
N GLN A 95 -12.59 19.77 31.89
CA GLN A 95 -12.97 21.11 31.38
C GLN A 95 -13.87 21.05 30.14
N TYR A 96 -13.87 19.93 29.40
CA TYR A 96 -14.71 19.76 28.21
C TYR A 96 -16.16 19.40 28.55
N GLU A 97 -16.39 18.81 29.73
CA GLU A 97 -17.74 18.47 30.21
C GLU A 97 -18.45 19.72 30.76
N LYS A 98 -17.72 20.57 31.49
CA LYS A 98 -18.28 21.80 32.10
C LYS A 98 -18.69 22.89 31.11
N LYS A 99 -18.25 22.82 29.85
CA LYS A 99 -18.64 23.75 28.76
C LYS A 99 -19.88 23.31 27.97
N ARG A 100 -20.46 22.15 28.30
CA ARG A 100 -21.65 21.59 27.63
C ARG A 100 -22.94 21.70 28.45
N ILE A 101 -22.97 22.57 29.47
CA ILE A 101 -24.18 22.97 30.19
C ILE A 101 -24.37 24.48 30.01
#